data_AF-A0A3B0UPC6-F1
#
_entry.id   AF-A0A3B0UPC6-F1
#
_cell.length_a   1.000
_cell.length_b   1.000
_cell.length_c   1.000
_cell.angle_alpha   90.00
_cell.angle_beta   90.00
_cell.angle_gamma   90.00
#
_symmetry.space_group_name_H-M   'P 1'
#
loop_
_entity.id
_entity.type
_entity.pdbx_description
1 polymer ?
#
loop_
_entity_poly.entity_id
_entity_poly.type
_entity_poly.pdbx_seq_one_letter_code
_entity_poly.pdbx_strand_id
1 'polypeptide(L)'
;NNVITSMQMERELAPTRPFNTILRPGDGKMPDNIAYVLCTGSRDKSVGNPICSQVCCMYSIKQAQLLMGALPMADITIYYLHIRAFGKGFNEFYAQAQDMGVEFIKGKVGKITEKENGNLILRYEDIEAGVVKEAEHDMVVLSVGVLPNRGIDEVFDNEKLKLDPFHFINQSDILASPAKTSIDGVFVAGTASGPMDIPDSILSGGSASAETTSYLRRESL
;
A
#
# COMPACT_ATOMS: atom_id res chain seq x y z
N ASN A 1 -13.12 6.79 16.35
CA ASN A 1 -11.70 6.75 16.72
C ASN A 1 -10.91 7.56 15.68
N ASN A 2 -9.70 8.01 16.02
CA ASN A 2 -8.84 8.80 15.12
C ASN A 2 -7.89 7.92 14.28
N VAL A 3 -8.30 6.69 13.99
CA VAL A 3 -7.54 5.72 13.19
C VAL A 3 -8.19 5.67 11.80
N ILE A 4 -7.41 5.98 10.77
CA ILE A 4 -7.84 5.92 9.37
C ILE A 4 -6.92 5.01 8.57
N THR A 5 -7.39 4.59 7.40
CA THR A 5 -6.57 3.90 6.40
C THR A 5 -5.87 4.89 5.49
N SER A 6 -4.78 4.46 4.87
CA SER A 6 -4.10 5.24 3.82
C SER A 6 -5.00 5.61 2.65
N MET A 7 -6.01 4.80 2.33
CA MET A 7 -7.00 5.12 1.30
C MET A 7 -7.92 6.28 1.70
N GLN A 8 -8.30 6.37 2.98
CA GLN A 8 -9.05 7.52 3.50
C GLN A 8 -8.16 8.76 3.50
N MET A 9 -6.90 8.64 3.93
CA MET A 9 -5.95 9.76 3.85
C MET A 9 -5.75 10.25 2.41
N GLU A 10 -5.73 9.37 1.42
CA GLU A 10 -5.68 9.76 0.01
C GLU A 10 -6.89 10.64 -0.38
N ARG A 11 -8.08 10.36 0.16
CA ARG A 11 -9.27 11.19 -0.05
C ARG A 11 -9.20 12.53 0.66
N GLU A 12 -8.60 12.60 1.83
CA GLU A 12 -8.38 13.84 2.59
C GLU A 12 -7.30 14.74 1.96
N LEU A 13 -6.30 14.15 1.30
CA LEU A 13 -5.23 14.87 0.60
C LEU A 13 -5.60 15.28 -0.83
N ALA A 14 -6.62 14.66 -1.42
CA ALA A 14 -7.02 14.95 -2.79
C ALA A 14 -7.47 16.42 -2.96
N PRO A 15 -7.27 17.05 -4.13
CA PRO A 15 -7.82 18.38 -4.41
C PRO A 15 -9.36 18.43 -4.31
N THR A 16 -10.02 17.30 -4.57
CA THR A 16 -11.48 17.10 -4.44
C THR A 16 -11.87 16.51 -3.08
N ARG A 17 -11.12 16.85 -2.03
CA ARG A 17 -11.34 16.39 -0.66
C ARG A 17 -12.71 16.85 -0.12
N PRO A 18 -13.31 16.09 0.81
CA PRO A 18 -14.60 16.43 1.40
C PRO A 18 -14.55 17.69 2.28
N PHE A 19 -13.40 18.00 2.87
CA PHE A 19 -13.21 19.13 3.77
C PHE A 19 -12.08 20.05 3.31
N ASN A 20 -12.13 21.33 3.67
CA ASN A 20 -11.09 22.30 3.28
C ASN A 20 -9.73 22.10 3.98
N THR A 21 -9.60 21.14 4.88
CA THR A 21 -8.36 20.78 5.59
C THR A 21 -8.44 19.32 6.06
N ILE A 22 -7.33 18.79 6.58
CA ILE A 22 -7.27 17.44 7.15
C ILE A 22 -7.78 17.49 8.59
N LEU A 23 -8.76 16.66 8.90
CA LEU A 23 -9.43 16.62 10.20
C LEU A 23 -9.38 15.22 10.81
N ARG A 24 -9.24 15.16 12.13
CA ARG A 24 -9.44 13.97 12.95
C ARG A 24 -10.91 13.52 12.83
N PRO A 25 -11.20 12.25 12.46
CA PRO A 25 -12.57 11.78 12.31
C PRO A 25 -13.40 11.79 13.59
N GLY A 26 -12.75 11.64 14.75
CA GLY A 26 -13.43 11.49 16.04
C GLY A 26 -13.97 12.81 16.59
N ASP A 27 -13.27 13.93 16.37
CA ASP A 27 -13.59 15.22 16.99
C ASP A 27 -13.50 16.42 16.03
N GLY A 28 -13.13 16.21 14.77
CA GLY A 28 -13.06 17.26 13.76
C GLY A 28 -11.94 18.28 13.99
N LYS A 29 -10.95 17.98 14.84
CA LYS A 29 -9.79 18.86 15.05
C LYS A 29 -8.71 18.60 14.01
N MET A 30 -7.88 19.61 13.73
CA MET A 30 -6.67 19.40 12.94
C MET A 30 -5.67 18.59 13.78
N PRO A 31 -5.04 17.54 13.21
CA PRO A 31 -3.99 16.80 13.90
C PRO A 31 -2.65 17.54 13.79
N ASP A 32 -1.94 17.68 14.91
CA ASP A 32 -0.60 18.24 14.96
C ASP A 32 0.47 17.13 15.01
N ASN A 33 0.08 15.90 15.33
CA ASN A 33 0.99 14.75 15.34
C ASN A 33 0.34 13.50 14.72
N ILE A 34 0.92 13.01 13.62
CA ILE A 34 0.37 11.94 12.78
C ILE A 34 1.34 10.76 12.70
N ALA A 35 0.87 9.56 13.05
CA ALA A 35 1.62 8.33 12.88
C ALA A 35 1.15 7.53 11.66
N TYR A 36 2.09 7.07 10.83
CA TYR A 36 1.86 6.03 9.84
C TYR A 36 2.34 4.68 10.37
N VAL A 37 1.48 3.66 10.24
CA VAL A 37 1.85 2.27 10.55
C VAL A 37 2.00 1.49 9.25
N LEU A 38 3.24 1.14 8.89
CA LEU A 38 3.49 0.35 7.68
C LEU A 38 3.16 -1.12 7.88
N CYS A 39 3.01 -1.84 6.75
CA CYS A 39 2.71 -3.26 6.71
C CYS A 39 1.37 -3.65 7.38
N THR A 40 0.41 -2.73 7.51
CA THR A 40 -0.91 -3.10 8.04
C THR A 40 -1.62 -4.05 7.09
N GLY A 41 -1.89 -5.28 7.54
CA GLY A 41 -2.51 -6.29 6.68
C GLY A 41 -1.58 -6.85 5.60
N SER A 42 -0.25 -6.75 5.76
CA SER A 42 0.76 -7.31 4.85
C SER A 42 1.96 -7.81 5.61
N ARG A 43 2.70 -8.77 5.04
CA ARG A 43 3.82 -9.44 5.71
C ARG A 43 3.40 -10.01 7.07
N ASP A 44 2.15 -10.45 7.16
CA ASP A 44 1.52 -10.90 8.38
C ASP A 44 0.72 -12.18 8.13
N LYS A 45 1.24 -13.29 8.65
CA LYS A 45 0.60 -14.61 8.54
C LYS A 45 -0.69 -14.70 9.34
N SER A 46 -0.84 -13.91 10.42
CA SER A 46 -2.00 -13.99 11.30
C SER A 46 -3.29 -13.50 10.65
N VAL A 47 -3.18 -12.62 9.65
CA VAL A 47 -4.31 -12.06 8.88
C VAL A 47 -4.44 -12.69 7.49
N GLY A 48 -3.69 -13.76 7.21
CA GLY A 48 -3.74 -14.47 5.94
C GLY A 48 -3.06 -13.75 4.77
N ASN A 49 -2.24 -12.72 5.02
CA ASN A 49 -1.49 -12.02 3.96
C ASN A 49 0.02 -11.99 4.25
N PRO A 50 0.75 -13.08 3.96
CA PRO A 50 2.17 -13.19 4.28
C PRO A 50 3.09 -12.40 3.34
N ILE A 51 2.58 -11.87 2.23
CA ILE A 51 3.39 -11.18 1.21
C ILE A 51 3.48 -9.67 1.48
N CYS A 52 4.43 -9.03 0.80
CA CYS A 52 4.54 -7.57 0.80
C CYS A 52 3.62 -6.99 -0.27
N SER A 53 2.88 -5.94 0.08
CA SER A 53 2.01 -5.22 -0.86
C SER A 53 2.72 -4.23 -1.78
N GLN A 54 4.05 -4.23 -1.80
CA GLN A 54 4.93 -3.47 -2.70
C GLN A 54 4.87 -1.94 -2.61
N VAL A 55 3.68 -1.35 -2.59
CA VAL A 55 3.44 0.10 -2.75
C VAL A 55 3.32 0.88 -1.43
N CYS A 56 3.07 0.19 -0.31
CA CYS A 56 2.71 0.84 0.95
C CYS A 56 3.82 1.65 1.62
N CYS A 57 5.10 1.35 1.34
CA CYS A 57 6.18 2.24 1.77
C CYS A 57 6.10 3.58 1.01
N MET A 58 5.96 3.49 -0.32
CA MET A 58 6.08 4.66 -1.18
C MET A 58 4.87 5.58 -1.13
N TYR A 59 3.64 5.03 -1.09
CA TYR A 59 2.48 5.90 -0.95
C TYR A 59 2.46 6.60 0.41
N SER A 60 2.96 5.96 1.48
CA SER A 60 2.97 6.58 2.82
C SER A 60 4.00 7.70 2.90
N ILE A 61 5.18 7.49 2.30
CA ILE A 61 6.19 8.56 2.15
C ILE A 61 5.61 9.72 1.32
N LYS A 62 4.92 9.41 0.21
CA LYS A 62 4.26 10.43 -0.62
C LYS A 62 3.21 11.20 0.17
N GLN A 63 2.33 10.51 0.88
CA GLN A 63 1.30 11.15 1.69
C GLN A 63 1.91 11.99 2.82
N ALA A 64 2.99 11.53 3.46
CA ALA A 64 3.73 12.30 4.46
C ALA A 64 4.28 13.61 3.87
N GLN A 65 4.94 13.57 2.71
CA GLN A 65 5.41 14.79 2.05
C GLN A 65 4.27 15.76 1.67
N LEU A 66 3.13 15.24 1.20
CA LEU A 66 1.95 16.05 0.92
C LEU A 66 1.36 16.69 2.20
N LEU A 67 1.36 15.94 3.30
CA LEU A 67 0.95 16.44 4.61
C LEU A 67 1.89 17.54 5.12
N MET A 68 3.20 17.44 4.91
CA MET A 68 4.13 18.55 5.26
C MET A 68 3.80 19.85 4.52
N GLY A 69 3.22 19.76 3.31
CA GLY A 69 2.72 20.95 2.60
C GLY A 69 1.34 21.42 3.09
N ALA A 70 0.45 20.48 3.45
CA ALA A 70 -0.93 20.79 3.84
C ALA A 70 -1.07 21.19 5.32
N LEU A 71 -0.19 20.67 6.19
CA LEU A 71 -0.09 20.88 7.63
C LEU A 71 1.39 21.15 7.99
N PRO A 72 1.94 22.35 7.69
CA PRO A 72 3.38 22.61 7.84
C PRO A 72 3.93 22.52 9.27
N MET A 73 3.05 22.55 10.26
CA MET A 73 3.40 22.45 11.68
C MET A 73 3.20 21.05 12.26
N ALA A 74 2.68 20.10 11.48
CA ALA A 74 2.39 18.77 11.97
C ALA A 74 3.64 17.88 11.95
N ASP A 75 3.88 17.18 13.05
CA ASP A 75 4.88 16.14 13.15
C ASP A 75 4.36 14.86 12.49
N ILE A 76 5.18 14.24 11.65
CA ILE A 76 4.81 12.99 10.95
C ILE A 76 5.84 11.93 11.25
N THR A 77 5.38 10.82 11.84
CA THR A 77 6.23 9.67 12.18
C THR A 77 5.78 8.44 11.39
N ILE A 78 6.70 7.77 10.71
CA ILE A 78 6.46 6.51 9.97
C ILE A 78 7.09 5.35 10.73
N TYR A 79 6.26 4.45 11.26
CA TYR A 79 6.67 3.20 11.89
C TYR A 79 6.81 2.09 10.85
N TYR A 80 8.01 1.52 10.73
CA TYR A 80 8.33 0.58 9.67
C TYR A 80 9.23 -0.58 10.11
N LEU A 81 9.12 -1.70 9.41
CA LEU A 81 10.09 -2.80 9.54
C LEU A 81 11.28 -2.62 8.59
N HIS A 82 10.96 -2.39 7.31
CA HIS A 82 11.92 -2.16 6.23
C HIS A 82 11.27 -1.20 5.23
N ILE A 83 11.99 -0.14 4.85
CA ILE A 83 11.58 0.71 3.73
C ILE A 83 11.92 -0.02 2.43
N ARG A 84 10.93 -0.16 1.54
CA ARG A 84 11.09 -0.79 0.22
C ARG A 84 10.92 0.27 -0.87
N ALA A 85 12.00 0.99 -1.12
CA ALA A 85 12.10 2.05 -2.13
C ALA A 85 12.92 1.57 -3.34
N PHE A 86 12.41 0.56 -4.06
CA PHE A 86 13.18 -0.19 -5.07
C PHE A 86 13.08 0.35 -6.50
N GLY A 87 12.11 1.24 -6.79
CA GLY A 87 11.94 1.86 -8.10
C GLY A 87 12.98 2.95 -8.38
N LYS A 88 13.14 3.33 -9.65
CA LYS A 88 14.05 4.43 -10.04
C LYS A 88 13.58 5.74 -9.38
N GLY A 89 14.48 6.40 -8.64
CA GLY A 89 14.16 7.64 -7.93
C GLY A 89 13.49 7.42 -6.57
N PHE A 90 13.15 6.19 -6.18
CA PHE A 90 12.38 5.95 -4.94
C PHE A 90 13.25 6.13 -3.70
N ASN A 91 14.54 5.79 -3.76
CA ASN A 91 15.44 5.98 -2.64
C ASN A 91 15.72 7.47 -2.41
N GLU A 92 15.85 8.25 -3.48
CA GLU A 92 15.96 9.69 -3.46
C GLU A 92 14.69 10.34 -2.91
N PHE A 93 13.52 9.83 -3.28
CA PHE A 93 12.23 10.27 -2.75
C PHE A 93 12.09 9.98 -1.25
N TYR A 94 12.56 8.83 -0.79
CA TYR A 94 12.64 8.50 0.63
C TYR A 94 13.58 9.45 1.38
N ALA A 95 14.79 9.67 0.87
CA ALA A 95 15.75 10.61 1.46
C ALA A 95 15.18 12.04 1.53
N GLN A 96 14.51 12.49 0.47
CA GLN A 96 13.85 13.79 0.44
C GLN A 96 12.80 13.93 1.56
N ALA A 97 12.02 12.87 1.85
CA ALA A 97 11.06 12.92 2.95
C ALA A 97 11.76 13.04 4.32
N GLN A 98 12.91 12.39 4.50
CA GLN A 98 13.73 12.57 5.70
C GLN A 98 14.23 14.01 5.81
N ASP A 99 14.74 14.58 4.71
CA ASP A 99 15.22 15.97 4.66
C ASP A 99 14.10 16.99 4.91
N MET A 100 12.86 16.65 4.58
CA MET A 100 11.67 17.45 4.89
C MET A 100 11.25 17.37 6.36
N GLY A 101 11.84 16.48 7.16
CA GLY A 101 11.55 16.34 8.59
C GLY A 101 10.60 15.20 8.95
N VAL A 102 10.25 14.31 8.01
CA VAL A 102 9.48 13.10 8.34
C VAL A 102 10.35 12.18 9.19
N GLU A 103 9.85 11.81 10.36
CA GLU A 103 10.54 10.89 11.26
C GLU A 103 10.27 9.44 10.84
N PHE A 104 11.32 8.62 10.83
CA PHE A 104 11.23 7.20 10.51
C PHE A 104 11.68 6.38 11.71
N ILE A 105 10.76 5.63 12.30
CA ILE A 105 11.05 4.76 13.44
C ILE A 105 11.02 3.31 12.97
N LYS A 106 12.18 2.65 13.06
CA LYS A 106 12.30 1.24 12.75
C LYS A 106 11.70 0.42 13.89
N GLY A 107 10.42 0.09 13.76
CA GLY A 107 9.69 -0.63 14.78
C GLY A 107 8.39 -1.25 14.30
N LYS A 108 7.94 -2.26 15.06
CA LYS A 108 6.65 -2.92 14.83
C LYS A 108 5.63 -2.43 15.85
N VAL A 109 4.59 -1.74 15.39
CA VAL A 109 3.45 -1.40 16.24
C VAL A 109 2.66 -2.67 16.56
N GLY A 110 2.52 -2.98 17.84
CA GLY A 110 1.81 -4.17 18.32
C GLY A 110 0.40 -3.87 18.83
N LYS A 111 0.16 -2.64 19.31
CA LYS A 111 -1.14 -2.23 19.85
C LYS A 111 -1.35 -0.73 19.68
N ILE A 112 -2.58 -0.34 19.37
CA ILE A 112 -3.06 1.04 19.39
C ILE A 112 -4.18 1.12 20.43
N THR A 113 -4.10 2.06 21.36
CA THR A 113 -5.15 2.33 22.36
C THR A 113 -5.56 3.78 22.34
N GLU A 114 -6.86 4.05 22.47
CA GLU A 114 -7.41 5.41 22.50
C GLU A 114 -7.49 5.92 23.94
N LYS A 115 -7.07 7.16 24.15
CA LYS A 115 -7.21 7.92 25.41
C LYS A 115 -8.56 8.62 25.46
N GLU A 116 -8.97 9.05 26.66
CA GLU A 116 -10.23 9.79 26.86
C GLU A 116 -10.34 11.08 26.02
N ASN A 117 -9.21 11.73 25.72
CA ASN A 117 -9.15 12.92 24.87
C ASN A 117 -9.15 12.61 23.35
N GLY A 118 -9.28 11.34 22.96
CA GLY A 118 -9.25 10.87 21.57
C GLY A 118 -7.85 10.67 20.98
N ASN A 119 -6.78 11.00 21.71
CA ASN A 119 -5.42 10.72 21.25
C ASN A 119 -5.13 9.21 21.29
N LEU A 120 -4.15 8.79 20.50
CA LEU A 120 -3.83 7.39 20.26
C LEU A 120 -2.43 7.08 20.80
N ILE A 121 -2.34 6.07 21.66
CA ILE A 121 -1.08 5.53 22.16
C ILE A 121 -0.69 4.33 21.31
N LEU A 122 0.46 4.42 20.66
CA LEU A 122 1.09 3.36 19.88
C LEU A 122 2.11 2.66 20.76
N ARG A 123 1.87 1.39 21.06
CA ARG A 123 2.86 0.52 21.70
C ARG A 123 3.61 -0.25 20.63
N TYR A 124 4.91 0.00 20.52
CA TYR A 124 5.76 -0.56 19.46
C TYR A 124 7.08 -1.11 20.00
N GLU A 125 7.61 -2.11 19.32
CA GLU A 125 8.98 -2.58 19.52
C GLU A 125 9.93 -1.70 18.71
N ASP A 126 10.82 -0.96 19.38
CA ASP A 126 11.91 -0.23 18.77
C ASP A 126 13.05 -1.21 18.48
N ILE A 127 13.27 -1.52 17.21
CA ILE A 127 14.22 -2.55 16.79
C ILE A 127 15.67 -2.11 17.03
N GLU A 128 15.94 -0.81 16.97
CA GLU A 128 17.29 -0.28 17.15
C GLU A 128 17.68 -0.24 18.62
N ALA A 129 16.74 0.16 19.48
CA ALA A 129 16.96 0.19 20.92
C ALA A 129 16.72 -1.18 21.61
N GLY A 130 16.05 -2.12 20.94
CA GLY A 130 15.72 -3.44 21.50
C GLY A 130 14.73 -3.38 22.67
N VAL A 131 13.90 -2.34 22.74
CA VAL A 131 12.95 -2.10 23.84
C VAL A 131 11.55 -1.79 23.31
N VAL A 132 10.55 -2.07 24.12
CA VAL A 132 9.17 -1.65 23.83
C VAL A 132 8.98 -0.22 24.31
N LYS A 133 8.48 0.63 23.43
CA LYS A 133 8.17 2.04 23.71
C LYS A 133 6.68 2.32 23.46
N GLU A 134 6.24 3.45 24.00
CA GLU A 134 4.93 4.02 23.73
C GLU A 134 5.10 5.45 23.22
N ALA A 135 4.33 5.81 22.21
CA ALA A 135 4.27 7.16 21.67
C ALA A 135 2.81 7.60 21.52
N GLU A 136 2.53 8.86 21.81
CA GLU A 136 1.20 9.46 21.67
C GLU A 136 1.11 10.23 20.36
N HIS A 137 0.02 10.03 19.62
CA HIS A 137 -0.30 10.73 18.37
C HIS A 137 -1.76 11.17 18.36
N ASP A 138 -2.06 12.21 17.60
CA ASP A 138 -3.42 12.73 17.45
C ASP A 138 -4.24 11.89 16.47
N MET A 139 -3.57 11.36 15.44
CA MET A 139 -4.17 10.59 14.37
C MET A 139 -3.22 9.50 13.90
N VAL A 140 -3.78 8.34 13.54
CA VAL A 140 -3.00 7.20 13.04
C VAL A 140 -3.50 6.79 11.66
N VAL A 141 -2.59 6.65 10.72
CA VAL A 141 -2.82 6.19 9.36
C VAL A 141 -2.28 4.76 9.21
N LEU A 142 -3.18 3.81 9.05
CA LEU A 142 -2.88 2.42 8.73
C LEU A 142 -2.55 2.30 7.26
N SER A 143 -1.29 1.95 6.95
CA SER A 143 -0.86 1.74 5.56
C SER A 143 -1.25 0.34 5.13
N VAL A 144 -2.51 0.22 4.71
CA VAL A 144 -3.16 -1.05 4.36
C VAL A 144 -2.56 -1.70 3.12
N GLY A 145 -2.50 -3.03 3.15
CA GLY A 145 -2.05 -3.87 2.05
C GLY A 145 -3.05 -3.99 0.90
N VAL A 146 -2.57 -4.59 -0.18
CA VAL A 146 -3.34 -5.02 -1.34
C VAL A 146 -3.75 -6.47 -1.14
N LEU A 147 -5.01 -6.78 -1.44
CA LEU A 147 -5.54 -8.14 -1.44
C LEU A 147 -6.02 -8.50 -2.86
N PRO A 148 -6.00 -9.80 -3.20
CA PRO A 148 -6.51 -10.26 -4.49
C PRO A 148 -8.02 -10.05 -4.61
N ASN A 149 -8.50 -9.94 -5.85
CA ASN A 149 -9.93 -9.91 -6.11
C ASN A 149 -10.53 -11.32 -5.93
N ARG A 150 -11.53 -11.45 -5.05
CA ARG A 150 -12.16 -12.75 -4.76
C ARG A 150 -13.17 -13.10 -5.86
N GLY A 151 -13.20 -14.39 -6.23
CA GLY A 151 -14.12 -14.91 -7.26
C GLY A 151 -13.67 -14.67 -8.70
N ILE A 152 -12.46 -14.13 -8.90
CA ILE A 152 -11.89 -13.93 -10.24
C ILE A 152 -11.63 -15.26 -10.97
N ASP A 153 -11.51 -16.36 -10.23
CA ASP A 153 -11.35 -17.72 -10.73
C ASP A 153 -12.60 -18.31 -11.38
N GLU A 154 -13.77 -17.72 -11.11
CA GLU A 154 -15.08 -18.19 -11.59
C GLU A 154 -15.71 -17.26 -12.63
N VAL A 155 -14.94 -16.31 -13.16
CA VAL A 155 -15.44 -15.33 -14.14
C VAL A 155 -15.76 -15.94 -15.51
N PHE A 156 -15.18 -17.09 -15.83
CA PHE A 156 -15.43 -17.79 -17.10
C PHE A 156 -16.30 -19.03 -16.86
N ASP A 157 -17.43 -19.13 -17.58
CA ASP A 157 -18.45 -20.17 -17.35
C ASP A 157 -17.94 -21.60 -17.55
N ASN A 158 -17.02 -21.80 -18.50
CA ASN A 158 -16.61 -23.12 -18.96
C ASN A 158 -15.23 -23.55 -18.43
N GLU A 159 -14.46 -22.65 -17.84
CA GLU A 159 -13.09 -22.93 -17.42
C GLU A 159 -12.69 -22.07 -16.22
N LYS A 160 -12.00 -22.66 -15.24
CA LYS A 160 -11.55 -21.92 -14.05
C LYS A 160 -10.17 -21.33 -14.25
N LEU A 161 -10.04 -20.04 -13.97
CA LEU A 161 -8.74 -19.36 -14.00
C LEU A 161 -7.90 -19.84 -12.81
N LYS A 162 -6.69 -20.35 -13.08
CA LYS A 162 -5.79 -20.77 -12.00
C LYS A 162 -5.29 -19.55 -11.24
N LEU A 163 -5.30 -19.65 -9.92
CA LEU A 163 -4.73 -18.66 -9.02
C LEU A 163 -3.40 -19.15 -8.45
N ASP A 164 -2.54 -18.20 -8.08
CA ASP A 164 -1.31 -18.47 -7.37
C ASP A 164 -1.59 -18.84 -5.88
N PRO A 165 -0.58 -19.25 -5.11
CA PRO A 165 -0.77 -19.58 -3.68
C PRO A 165 -1.29 -18.43 -2.80
N PHE A 166 -1.30 -17.20 -3.31
CA PHE A 166 -1.79 -15.99 -2.63
C PHE A 166 -3.11 -15.48 -3.23
N HIS A 167 -3.76 -16.28 -4.08
CA HIS A 167 -5.03 -16.02 -4.76
C HIS A 167 -5.03 -14.90 -5.80
N PHE A 168 -3.86 -14.47 -6.29
CA PHE A 168 -3.76 -13.62 -7.48
C PHE A 168 -3.85 -14.48 -8.75
N ILE A 169 -4.13 -13.88 -9.91
CA ILE A 169 -4.18 -14.63 -11.17
C ILE A 169 -2.80 -15.21 -11.47
N ASN A 170 -2.73 -16.54 -11.64
CA ASN A 170 -1.47 -17.21 -11.90
C ASN A 170 -0.96 -16.91 -13.32
N GLN A 171 0.27 -16.37 -13.40
CA GLN A 171 1.00 -16.20 -14.64
C GLN A 171 1.66 -17.53 -15.03
N SER A 172 1.20 -18.17 -16.12
CA SER A 172 1.56 -19.55 -16.45
C SER A 172 3.03 -19.74 -16.84
N ASP A 173 3.63 -18.73 -17.48
CA ASP A 173 5.06 -18.67 -17.80
C ASP A 173 5.57 -17.25 -17.63
N ILE A 174 5.91 -16.88 -16.39
CA ILE A 174 6.34 -15.52 -16.05
C ILE A 174 7.62 -15.07 -16.77
N LEU A 175 8.49 -16.02 -17.14
CA LEU A 175 9.78 -15.72 -17.78
C LEU A 175 9.61 -15.49 -19.28
N ALA A 176 8.77 -16.28 -19.95
CA ALA A 176 8.50 -16.08 -21.38
C ALA A 176 7.47 -14.96 -21.60
N SER A 177 6.41 -14.93 -20.79
CA SER A 177 5.32 -13.98 -20.95
C SER A 177 4.54 -13.73 -19.65
N PRO A 178 4.79 -12.60 -18.96
CA PRO A 178 4.12 -12.29 -17.71
C PRO A 178 2.64 -11.93 -17.87
N ALA A 179 2.08 -11.97 -19.09
CA ALA A 179 0.66 -11.70 -19.31
C ALA A 179 -0.18 -12.97 -19.49
N LYS A 180 0.43 -14.14 -19.72
CA LYS A 180 -0.32 -15.37 -20.00
C LYS A 180 -0.93 -15.95 -18.73
N THR A 181 -2.18 -16.36 -18.83
CA THR A 181 -2.89 -17.07 -17.75
C THR A 181 -2.91 -18.58 -18.00
N SER A 182 -3.71 -19.32 -17.23
CA SER A 182 -3.94 -20.75 -17.46
C SER A 182 -4.90 -21.04 -18.62
N ILE A 183 -5.70 -20.06 -19.03
CA ILE A 183 -6.70 -20.19 -20.09
C ILE A 183 -6.12 -19.57 -21.36
N ASP A 184 -6.12 -20.32 -22.46
CA ASP A 184 -5.60 -19.80 -23.73
C ASP A 184 -6.50 -18.68 -24.28
N GLY A 185 -5.88 -17.65 -24.86
CA GLY A 185 -6.58 -16.42 -25.27
C GLY A 185 -7.01 -15.48 -24.13
N VAL A 186 -6.78 -15.84 -22.86
CA VAL A 186 -7.03 -14.97 -21.69
C VAL A 186 -5.71 -14.47 -21.11
N PHE A 187 -5.62 -13.14 -20.94
CA PHE A 187 -4.42 -12.45 -20.48
C PHE A 187 -4.69 -11.64 -19.21
N VAL A 188 -3.65 -11.43 -18.40
CA VAL A 188 -3.70 -10.64 -17.16
C VAL A 188 -2.82 -9.40 -17.26
N ALA A 189 -3.28 -8.31 -16.66
CA ALA A 189 -2.54 -7.06 -16.54
C ALA A 189 -2.71 -6.40 -15.16
N GLY A 190 -1.69 -5.67 -14.74
CA GLY A 190 -1.72 -4.83 -13.55
C GLY A 190 -1.86 -5.63 -12.26
N THR A 191 -2.51 -5.03 -11.26
CA THR A 191 -2.56 -5.58 -9.90
C THR A 191 -3.37 -6.87 -9.75
N ALA A 192 -3.99 -7.36 -10.83
CA ALA A 192 -4.72 -8.63 -10.83
C ALA A 192 -3.78 -9.85 -10.72
N SER A 193 -2.50 -9.73 -11.16
CA SER A 193 -1.49 -10.77 -10.99
C SER A 193 -0.62 -10.61 -9.73
N GLY A 194 -0.74 -9.50 -9.00
CA GLY A 194 0.01 -9.26 -7.79
C GLY A 194 0.12 -7.78 -7.43
N PRO A 195 0.52 -7.42 -6.19
CA PRO A 195 0.75 -6.02 -5.83
C PRO A 195 1.85 -5.40 -6.69
N MET A 196 1.59 -4.24 -7.31
CA MET A 196 2.57 -3.50 -8.11
C MET A 196 2.22 -2.01 -8.15
N ASP A 197 3.17 -1.17 -8.57
CA ASP A 197 2.93 0.26 -8.70
C ASP A 197 2.35 0.64 -10.07
N ILE A 198 2.12 1.94 -10.29
CA ILE A 198 1.52 2.45 -11.53
C ILE A 198 2.44 2.21 -12.75
N PRO A 199 3.74 2.57 -12.73
CA PRO A 199 4.66 2.23 -13.82
C PRO A 199 4.67 0.75 -14.19
N ASP A 200 4.78 -0.14 -13.20
CA ASP A 200 4.77 -1.59 -13.41
C ASP A 200 3.43 -2.06 -14.00
N SER A 201 2.32 -1.49 -13.54
CA SER A 201 0.98 -1.77 -14.08
C SER A 201 0.84 -1.36 -15.55
N ILE A 202 1.41 -0.22 -15.94
CA ILE A 202 1.40 0.25 -17.33
C ILE A 202 2.20 -0.71 -18.22
N LEU A 203 3.39 -1.13 -17.77
CA LEU A 203 4.22 -2.10 -18.48
C LEU A 203 3.52 -3.46 -18.60
N SER A 204 2.89 -3.92 -17.52
CA SER A 204 2.08 -5.14 -17.51
C SER A 204 0.92 -5.07 -18.52
N GLY A 205 0.22 -3.94 -18.61
CA GLY A 205 -0.81 -3.71 -19.62
C GLY A 205 -0.28 -3.75 -21.05
N GLY A 206 0.90 -3.18 -21.30
CA GLY A 206 1.58 -3.28 -22.60
C GLY A 206 1.91 -4.72 -22.98
N SER A 207 2.41 -5.51 -22.02
CA SER A 207 2.68 -6.94 -22.22
C SER A 207 1.42 -7.73 -22.60
N ALA A 208 0.32 -7.53 -21.87
CA ALA A 208 -0.96 -8.17 -22.17
C ALA A 208 -1.51 -7.81 -23.56
N SER A 209 -1.38 -6.55 -23.96
CA SER A 209 -1.79 -6.10 -25.29
C SER A 209 -0.97 -6.76 -26.41
N ALA A 210 0.35 -6.89 -26.22
CA ALA A 210 1.23 -7.55 -27.20
C ALA A 210 0.90 -9.04 -27.36
N GLU A 211 0.67 -9.75 -26.26
CA GLU A 211 0.28 -11.16 -26.27
C GLU A 211 -1.10 -11.38 -26.91
N THR A 212 -2.06 -10.52 -26.58
CA THR A 212 -3.39 -10.54 -27.21
C THR A 212 -3.27 -10.38 -28.72
N THR A 213 -2.46 -9.42 -29.18
CA THR A 213 -2.22 -9.20 -30.62
C THR A 213 -1.58 -10.42 -31.29
N SER A 214 -0.59 -11.03 -30.63
CA SER A 214 0.09 -12.25 -31.10
C SER A 214 -0.88 -13.44 -31.20
N TYR A 215 -1.78 -13.59 -30.23
CA TYR A 215 -2.83 -14.61 -30.24
C TYR A 215 -3.80 -14.41 -31.41
N LEU A 216 -4.38 -13.21 -31.55
CA LEU A 216 -5.34 -12.91 -32.62
C LEU A 216 -4.75 -13.10 -34.02
N ARG A 217 -3.47 -12.76 -34.23
CA ARG A 217 -2.78 -12.98 -35.51
C ARG A 217 -2.60 -14.45 -35.86
N ARG A 218 -2.37 -15.31 -34.86
CA ARG A 218 -2.25 -16.76 -35.06
C ARG A 218 -3.60 -17.40 -35.37
N GLU A 219 -4.68 -16.94 -34.73
CA GLU A 219 -6.05 -17.42 -34.97
C GLU A 219 -6.64 -16.94 -36.32
N SER A 220 -6.15 -15.82 -36.85
CA SER A 220 -6.62 -15.27 -38.14
C SER A 220 -5.94 -15.89 -39.37
N LEU A 221 -4.97 -16.79 -39.18
CA LEU A 221 -4.19 -17.49 -40.21
C LEU A 221 -4.58 -18.97 -40.26
#